data_AF-A0A1B0ZP25-F1
#
_entry.id   AF-A0A1B0ZP25-F1
#
_cell.length_a   1.000
_cell.length_b   1.000
_cell.length_c   1.000
_cell.angle_alpha   90.00
_cell.angle_beta   90.00
_cell.angle_gamma   90.00
#
_symmetry.space_group_name_H-M   'P 1'
#
loop_
_entity.id
_entity.type
_entity.pdbx_description
1 polymer ?
#
loop_
_entity_poly.entity_id
_entity_poly.type
_entity_poly.pdbx_seq_one_letter_code
_entity_poly.pdbx_strand_id
1 'polypeptide(L)'
;MNDEVVAKIEASGPRRVMGVGMLASVGIILIYVAFSTPPSAAWLVFLLVVGCAALWLAVRMWQATAYRIELTEEVLRCTDGTEIARVADIETIDRGFFAFKPSNGFLMRRKTPGSRAWMPGLWWRMGRRIGIGGVTPGSQSKAMSEILAAMIARRDMGADLEG
;
A
#
# COMPACT_ATOMS: atom_id res chain seq x y z
N MET A 1 -6.94 -6.86 24.83
CA MET A 1 -6.83 -6.61 23.38
C MET A 1 -8.09 -5.89 22.96
N ASN A 2 -8.00 -4.58 22.78
CA ASN A 2 -9.12 -3.80 22.28
C ASN A 2 -9.18 -3.98 20.75
N ASP A 3 -10.08 -4.83 20.27
CA ASP A 3 -10.28 -5.10 18.84
C ASP A 3 -11.12 -4.01 18.14
N GLU A 4 -11.46 -2.94 18.85
CA GLU A 4 -12.18 -1.81 18.31
C GLU A 4 -11.37 -1.12 17.20
N VAL A 5 -11.97 -1.07 16.01
CA VAL A 5 -11.37 -0.43 14.84
C VAL A 5 -11.66 1.06 14.88
N VAL A 6 -10.64 1.85 15.19
CA VAL A 6 -10.73 3.32 15.28
C VAL A 6 -10.67 3.99 13.90
N ALA A 7 -10.03 3.35 12.92
CA ALA A 7 -9.97 3.85 11.55
C ALA A 7 -9.77 2.71 10.55
N LYS A 8 -10.28 2.89 9.33
CA LYS A 8 -10.09 1.94 8.22
C LYS A 8 -9.76 2.64 6.92
N ILE A 9 -8.95 1.98 6.10
CA ILE A 9 -8.67 2.37 4.72
C ILE A 9 -9.08 1.23 3.79
N GLU A 10 -9.89 1.53 2.79
CA GLU A 10 -10.29 0.60 1.74
C GLU A 10 -10.17 1.23 0.36
N ALA A 11 -9.73 0.45 -0.63
CA ALA A 11 -9.67 0.92 -2.00
C ALA A 11 -11.08 1.28 -2.50
N SER A 12 -11.23 2.43 -3.17
CA SER A 12 -12.53 2.75 -3.74
C SER A 12 -12.80 1.88 -4.97
N GLY A 13 -14.02 1.34 -5.08
CA GLY A 13 -14.44 0.51 -6.23
C GLY A 13 -14.05 1.12 -7.59
N PRO A 14 -14.38 2.41 -7.85
CA PRO A 14 -14.01 3.06 -9.10
C PRO A 14 -12.50 3.14 -9.35
N ARG A 15 -11.69 3.54 -8.35
CA ARG A 15 -10.23 3.65 -8.51
C ARG A 15 -9.58 2.28 -8.72
N ARG A 16 -10.10 1.26 -8.05
CA ARG A 16 -9.66 -0.13 -8.20
C ARG A 16 -9.92 -0.63 -9.62
N VAL A 17 -11.13 -0.46 -10.13
CA VAL A 17 -11.49 -0.86 -11.51
C VAL A 17 -10.66 -0.08 -12.53
N MET A 18 -10.50 1.23 -12.37
CA MET A 18 -9.72 2.06 -13.30
C MET A 18 -8.24 1.65 -13.32
N GLY A 19 -7.60 1.52 -12.16
CA GLY A 19 -6.17 1.16 -12.08
C GLY A 19 -5.89 -0.24 -12.63
N VAL A 20 -6.72 -1.22 -12.28
CA VAL A 20 -6.59 -2.60 -12.80
C VAL A 20 -6.90 -2.66 -14.29
N GLY A 21 -7.95 -1.97 -14.74
CA GLY A 21 -8.33 -1.91 -16.16
C GLY A 21 -7.23 -1.30 -17.03
N MET A 22 -6.60 -0.22 -16.58
CA MET A 22 -5.47 0.38 -17.31
C MET A 22 -4.29 -0.58 -17.43
N LEU A 23 -3.89 -1.26 -16.34
CA LEU A 23 -2.81 -2.25 -16.37
C LEU A 23 -3.15 -3.44 -17.29
N ALA A 24 -4.40 -3.93 -17.22
CA ALA A 24 -4.88 -5.02 -18.06
C ALA A 24 -4.85 -4.63 -19.55
N SER A 25 -5.34 -3.43 -19.90
CA SER A 25 -5.30 -2.91 -21.26
C SER A 25 -3.89 -2.80 -21.80
N VAL A 26 -2.93 -2.28 -21.00
CA VAL A 26 -1.51 -2.23 -21.39
C VAL A 26 -0.98 -3.64 -21.68
N GLY A 27 -1.24 -4.61 -20.79
CA GLY A 27 -0.81 -5.99 -21.00
C GLY A 27 -1.38 -6.62 -22.27
N ILE A 28 -2.69 -6.44 -22.51
CA ILE A 28 -3.37 -6.95 -23.71
C ILE A 28 -2.79 -6.32 -24.97
N ILE A 29 -2.60 -5.00 -24.99
CA ILE A 29 -2.08 -4.27 -26.15
C ILE A 29 -0.65 -4.73 -26.47
N LEU A 30 0.22 -4.91 -25.47
CA LEU A 30 1.60 -5.37 -25.70
C LEU A 30 1.64 -6.79 -26.29
N ILE A 31 0.80 -7.70 -25.78
CA ILE A 31 0.69 -9.06 -26.30
C ILE A 31 0.11 -9.04 -27.72
N TYR A 32 -0.91 -8.23 -27.98
CA TYR A 32 -1.47 -8.06 -29.32
C TYR A 32 -0.41 -7.57 -30.32
N VAL A 33 0.34 -6.51 -29.99
CA VAL A 33 1.41 -5.97 -30.84
C VAL A 33 2.49 -7.01 -31.13
N ALA A 34 2.86 -7.81 -30.13
CA ALA A 34 3.81 -8.90 -30.29
C ALA A 34 3.40 -9.92 -31.38
N PHE A 35 2.10 -10.20 -31.54
CA PHE A 35 1.59 -11.14 -32.54
C PHE A 35 1.19 -10.48 -33.87
N SER A 36 0.66 -9.26 -33.86
CA SER A 36 0.17 -8.60 -35.07
C SER A 36 1.29 -8.00 -35.92
N THR A 37 2.37 -7.57 -35.29
CA THR A 37 3.56 -7.05 -35.96
C THR A 37 4.80 -7.72 -35.38
N PRO A 38 5.07 -8.99 -35.74
CA PRO A 38 6.12 -9.78 -35.11
C PRO A 38 7.47 -9.07 -35.23
N PRO A 39 8.05 -8.58 -34.13
CA PRO A 39 9.33 -7.91 -34.18
C PRO A 39 10.47 -8.94 -34.25
N SER A 40 11.73 -8.49 -34.17
CA SER A 40 12.84 -9.43 -34.01
C SER A 40 12.63 -10.32 -32.76
N ALA A 41 13.22 -11.53 -32.77
CA ALA A 41 12.99 -12.50 -31.70
C ALA A 41 13.23 -11.94 -30.29
N ALA A 42 14.26 -11.11 -30.11
CA ALA A 42 14.55 -10.45 -28.83
C ALA A 42 13.40 -9.52 -28.38
N TRP A 43 12.88 -8.69 -29.28
CA TRP A 43 11.77 -7.79 -29.00
C TRP A 43 10.45 -8.52 -28.80
N LEU A 44 10.25 -9.65 -29.48
CA LEU A 44 9.07 -10.48 -29.30
C LEU A 44 9.02 -11.01 -27.87
N VAL A 45 10.12 -11.62 -27.42
CA VAL A 45 10.26 -12.13 -26.05
C VAL A 45 10.08 -10.99 -25.04
N PHE A 46 10.69 -9.84 -25.28
CA PHE A 46 10.54 -8.67 -24.41
C PHE A 46 9.08 -8.23 -24.27
N LEU A 47 8.36 -8.04 -25.37
CA LEU A 47 6.95 -7.61 -25.35
C LEU A 47 6.06 -8.62 -24.66
N LEU A 48 6.27 -9.92 -24.90
CA LEU A 48 5.52 -10.99 -24.23
C LEU A 48 5.78 -10.99 -22.72
N VAL A 49 7.04 -10.86 -22.29
CA VAL A 49 7.40 -10.82 -20.87
C VAL A 49 6.77 -9.60 -20.18
N VAL A 50 6.89 -8.41 -20.77
CA VAL A 50 6.34 -7.18 -20.19
C VAL A 50 4.80 -7.20 -20.20
N GLY A 51 4.18 -7.68 -21.28
CA GLY A 51 2.74 -7.82 -21.39
C GLY A 51 2.18 -8.79 -20.34
N CYS A 52 2.78 -9.98 -20.20
CA CYS A 52 2.42 -10.95 -19.17
C CYS A 52 2.65 -10.40 -17.76
N ALA A 53 3.75 -9.68 -17.53
CA ALA A 53 4.03 -9.04 -16.25
C ALA A 53 3.00 -7.96 -15.90
N ALA A 54 2.53 -7.17 -16.88
CA ALA A 54 1.48 -6.18 -16.70
C ALA A 54 0.14 -6.84 -16.34
N LEU A 55 -0.25 -7.92 -17.02
CA LEU A 55 -1.45 -8.69 -16.70
C LEU A 55 -1.37 -9.32 -15.31
N TRP A 56 -0.23 -9.93 -15.00
CA TRP A 56 0.04 -10.47 -13.67
C TRP A 56 -0.09 -9.37 -12.59
N LEU A 57 0.48 -8.19 -12.84
CA LEU A 57 0.37 -7.07 -11.92
C LEU A 57 -1.07 -6.56 -11.76
N ALA A 58 -1.85 -6.54 -12.85
CA ALA A 58 -3.28 -6.21 -12.80
C ALA A 58 -4.05 -7.17 -11.88
N VAL A 59 -3.83 -8.48 -12.03
CA VAL A 59 -4.44 -9.50 -11.16
C VAL A 59 -3.97 -9.37 -9.71
N ARG A 60 -2.67 -9.17 -9.49
CA ARG A 60 -2.10 -8.98 -8.14
C ARG A 60 -2.65 -7.73 -7.47
N MET A 61 -2.79 -6.62 -8.19
CA MET A 61 -3.39 -5.39 -7.69
C MET A 61 -4.87 -5.59 -7.38
N TRP A 62 -5.61 -6.30 -8.23
CA TRP A 62 -7.01 -6.66 -7.96
C TRP A 62 -7.15 -7.44 -6.65
N GLN A 63 -6.33 -8.47 -6.44
CA GLN A 63 -6.33 -9.26 -5.21
C GLN A 63 -5.94 -8.43 -3.99
N ALA A 64 -4.84 -7.67 -4.07
CA ALA A 64 -4.33 -6.88 -2.96
C ALA A 64 -5.35 -5.81 -2.48
N THR A 65 -6.01 -5.16 -3.43
CA THR A 65 -6.98 -4.08 -3.15
C THR A 65 -8.38 -4.60 -2.76
N ALA A 66 -8.58 -5.92 -2.70
CA ALA A 66 -9.76 -6.51 -2.08
C ALA A 66 -9.70 -6.42 -0.54
N TYR A 67 -8.49 -6.32 0.02
CA TYR A 67 -8.28 -6.19 1.44
C TYR A 67 -8.40 -4.74 1.90
N ARG A 68 -8.60 -4.58 3.21
CA ARG A 68 -8.67 -3.30 3.91
C ARG A 68 -7.56 -3.22 4.94
N ILE A 69 -7.22 -2.00 5.31
CA ILE A 69 -6.30 -1.71 6.42
C ILE A 69 -7.12 -1.20 7.58
N GLU A 70 -6.91 -1.77 8.75
CA GLU A 70 -7.60 -1.43 9.99
C GLU A 70 -6.58 -0.96 11.01
N LEU A 71 -6.91 0.13 11.68
CA LEU A 71 -6.20 0.62 12.84
C LEU A 71 -7.03 0.34 14.07
N THR A 72 -6.45 -0.34 15.04
CA THR A 72 -6.94 -0.42 16.43
C THR A 72 -6.06 0.47 17.32
N GLU A 73 -6.34 0.50 18.62
CA GLU A 73 -5.49 1.24 19.57
C GLU A 73 -4.05 0.72 19.65
N GLU A 74 -3.84 -0.57 19.35
CA GLU A 74 -2.54 -1.24 19.51
C GLU A 74 -1.85 -1.54 18.17
N VAL A 75 -2.62 -1.81 17.11
CA VAL A 75 -2.11 -2.45 15.90
C VAL A 75 -2.70 -1.84 14.63
N LEU A 76 -1.84 -1.62 13.64
CA LEU A 76 -2.22 -1.44 12.25
C LEU A 76 -2.14 -2.80 11.54
N ARG A 77 -3.27 -3.32 11.07
CA ARG A 77 -3.39 -4.64 10.44
C ARG A 77 -4.07 -4.58 9.08
N CYS A 78 -3.86 -5.59 8.27
CA CYS A 78 -4.59 -5.81 7.03
C CYS A 78 -5.54 -7.00 7.21
N THR A 79 -6.71 -6.94 6.56
CA THR A 79 -7.74 -7.98 6.68
C THR A 79 -7.34 -9.33 6.06
N ASP A 80 -6.17 -9.41 5.41
CA ASP A 80 -5.56 -10.66 4.96
C ASP A 80 -4.87 -11.44 6.12
N GLY A 81 -4.91 -10.90 7.34
CA GLY A 81 -4.25 -11.45 8.53
C GLY A 81 -2.86 -10.87 8.79
N THR A 82 -2.37 -9.98 7.94
CA THR A 82 -1.03 -9.39 8.10
C THR A 82 -1.03 -8.26 9.13
N GLU A 83 -0.22 -8.41 10.20
CA GLU A 83 0.16 -7.29 11.07
C GLU A 83 1.14 -6.36 10.34
N ILE A 84 0.70 -5.14 10.03
CA ILE A 84 1.50 -4.15 9.30
C ILE A 84 2.54 -3.53 10.24
N ALA A 85 2.09 -3.05 11.40
CA ALA A 85 2.93 -2.50 12.47
C ALA A 85 2.14 -2.39 13.78
N ARG A 86 2.83 -2.55 14.92
CA ARG A 86 2.29 -2.14 16.24
C ARG A 86 2.47 -0.65 16.43
N VAL A 87 1.50 0.02 17.05
CA VAL A 87 1.58 1.46 17.36
C VAL A 87 2.81 1.77 18.23
N ALA A 88 3.17 0.86 19.15
CA ALA A 88 4.39 0.95 19.96
C ALA A 88 5.70 0.95 19.14
N ASP A 89 5.69 0.29 17.97
CA ASP A 89 6.87 0.14 17.10
C ASP A 89 7.00 1.27 16.07
N ILE A 90 5.98 2.10 15.89
CA ILE A 90 6.02 3.22 14.95
C ILE A 90 6.85 4.34 15.58
N GLU A 91 7.94 4.70 14.92
CA GLU A 91 8.88 5.73 15.34
C GLU A 91 8.43 7.11 14.88
N THR A 92 8.13 7.26 13.59
CA THR A 92 7.66 8.52 13.01
C THR A 92 6.64 8.28 11.92
N ILE A 93 5.78 9.27 11.72
CA ILE A 93 4.87 9.35 10.58
C ILE A 93 5.20 10.57 9.74
N ASP A 94 5.40 10.37 8.44
CA ASP A 94 5.71 11.43 7.51
C ASP A 94 4.42 11.91 6.82
N ARG A 95 4.04 13.13 7.20
CA ARG A 95 2.85 13.84 6.70
C ARG A 95 3.23 14.96 5.71
N GLY A 96 4.52 15.17 5.45
CA GLY A 96 5.02 16.31 4.68
C GLY A 96 4.64 16.25 3.20
N PHE A 97 4.45 17.42 2.58
CA PHE A 97 4.19 17.54 1.13
C PHE A 97 5.38 17.07 0.26
N PHE A 98 6.59 17.13 0.81
CA PHE A 98 7.85 16.74 0.16
C PHE A 98 8.30 15.29 0.47
N ALA A 99 7.46 14.53 1.19
CA ALA A 99 7.69 13.12 1.41
C ALA A 99 7.33 12.33 0.14
N PHE A 100 8.12 11.30 -0.20
CA PHE A 100 7.77 10.32 -1.24
C PHE A 100 6.57 9.45 -0.82
N LYS A 101 5.42 10.07 -0.55
CA LYS A 101 4.22 9.37 -0.13
C LYS A 101 3.59 8.65 -1.33
N PRO A 102 3.10 7.41 -1.16
CA PRO A 102 2.28 6.78 -2.18
C PRO A 102 1.06 7.66 -2.47
N SER A 103 0.54 7.59 -3.70
CA SER A 103 -0.62 8.39 -4.13
C SER A 103 -1.75 8.27 -3.11
N ASN A 104 -2.32 9.42 -2.70
CA ASN A 104 -3.39 9.48 -1.70
C ASN A 104 -3.04 8.80 -0.36
N GLY A 105 -1.76 8.73 0.01
CA GLY A 105 -1.29 7.94 1.14
C GLY A 105 -0.44 8.71 2.16
N PHE A 106 0.20 7.95 3.05
CA PHE A 106 1.21 8.44 3.99
C PHE A 106 2.34 7.41 4.14
N LEU A 107 3.47 7.87 4.70
CA LEU A 107 4.61 7.03 5.04
C LEU A 107 4.77 6.99 6.54
N MET A 108 5.25 5.85 7.04
CA MET A 108 5.67 5.72 8.42
C MET A 108 6.97 4.93 8.51
N ARG A 109 7.70 5.16 9.60
CA ARG A 109 8.94 4.48 9.93
C ARG A 109 8.76 3.72 11.23
N ARG A 110 9.25 2.48 11.27
CA ARG A 110 9.33 1.67 12.50
C ARG A 110 10.69 1.77 13.15
N LYS A 111 10.72 1.53 14.45
CA LYS A 111 11.95 1.39 15.26
C LYS A 111 12.82 0.24 14.75
N THR A 112 12.21 -0.91 14.46
CA THR A 112 12.88 -2.12 14.00
C THR A 112 12.55 -2.45 12.53
N PRO A 113 13.49 -3.05 11.77
CA PRO A 113 13.20 -3.59 10.46
C PRO A 113 12.30 -4.83 10.57
N GLY A 114 11.67 -5.24 9.47
CA GLY A 114 10.81 -6.42 9.46
C GLY A 114 10.55 -6.88 8.04
N SER A 115 9.77 -7.95 7.91
CA SER A 115 9.67 -8.70 6.65
C SER A 115 9.17 -7.84 5.50
N ARG A 116 9.77 -8.00 4.31
CA ARG A 116 9.34 -7.29 3.11
C ARG A 116 7.91 -7.72 2.76
N ALA A 117 7.04 -6.74 2.49
CA ALA A 117 5.68 -6.98 2.07
C ALA A 117 5.29 -5.99 0.97
N TRP A 118 4.46 -6.44 0.02
CA TRP A 118 3.99 -5.59 -1.07
C TRP A 118 2.57 -5.98 -1.48
N MET A 119 1.63 -5.09 -1.19
CA MET A 119 0.24 -5.13 -1.61
C MET A 119 0.02 -4.01 -2.63
N PRO A 120 0.21 -4.28 -3.94
CA PRO A 120 0.14 -3.25 -4.97
C PRO A 120 -1.19 -2.49 -4.93
N GLY A 121 -1.09 -1.17 -4.92
CA GLY A 121 -2.25 -0.27 -4.84
C GLY A 121 -2.83 -0.07 -3.43
N LEU A 122 -2.30 -0.71 -2.40
CA LEU A 122 -2.80 -0.63 -1.03
C LEU A 122 -1.72 -0.26 0.01
N TRP A 123 -0.64 -1.05 0.10
CA TRP A 123 0.48 -0.76 1.01
C TRP A 123 1.75 -1.54 0.70
N TRP A 124 2.87 -1.14 1.30
CA TRP A 124 4.15 -1.83 1.17
C TRP A 124 5.03 -1.64 2.40
N ARG A 125 5.96 -2.57 2.61
CA ARG A 125 6.96 -2.53 3.68
C ARG A 125 8.33 -2.92 3.14
N MET A 126 9.32 -2.06 3.38
CA MET A 126 10.71 -2.28 3.02
C MET A 126 11.64 -1.77 4.12
N GLY A 127 12.29 -2.70 4.83
CA GLY A 127 13.12 -2.41 5.99
C GLY A 127 12.30 -1.77 7.12
N ARG A 128 12.65 -0.54 7.48
CA ARG A 128 11.95 0.27 8.49
C ARG A 128 10.80 1.09 7.91
N ARG A 129 10.68 1.22 6.59
CA ARG A 129 9.68 2.08 5.93
C ARG A 129 8.43 1.29 5.58
N ILE A 130 7.27 1.90 5.83
CA ILE A 130 5.97 1.40 5.42
C ILE A 130 5.22 2.53 4.73
N GLY A 131 4.70 2.24 3.53
CA GLY A 131 3.83 3.16 2.81
C GLY A 131 2.42 2.62 2.74
N ILE A 132 1.45 3.47 3.08
CA ILE A 132 0.02 3.18 3.04
C ILE A 132 -0.58 4.08 1.96
N GLY A 133 -1.18 3.52 0.91
CA GLY A 133 -1.77 4.30 -0.18
C GLY A 133 -1.80 3.59 -1.53
N GLY A 134 -2.13 4.35 -2.58
CA GLY A 134 -2.31 3.85 -3.94
C GLY A 134 -3.69 4.23 -4.47
N VAL A 135 -4.57 3.24 -4.61
CA VAL A 135 -5.97 3.46 -5.04
C VAL A 135 -6.92 3.79 -3.89
N THR A 136 -6.38 3.98 -2.69
CA THR A 136 -7.16 4.35 -1.49
C THR A 136 -7.66 5.80 -1.55
N PRO A 137 -8.78 6.13 -0.90
CA PRO A 137 -9.25 7.51 -0.76
C PRO A 137 -8.27 8.35 0.08
N GLY A 138 -7.90 9.53 -0.44
CA GLY A 138 -6.96 10.42 0.25
C GLY A 138 -7.50 10.94 1.59
N SER A 139 -8.82 11.08 1.73
CA SER A 139 -9.47 11.46 2.99
C SER A 139 -9.28 10.40 4.07
N GLN A 140 -9.42 9.10 3.75
CA GLN A 140 -9.21 8.01 4.70
C GLN A 140 -7.75 7.93 5.14
N SER A 141 -6.82 8.02 4.19
CA SER A 141 -5.38 8.02 4.50
C SER A 141 -4.98 9.22 5.35
N LYS A 142 -5.54 10.41 5.09
CA LYS A 142 -5.30 11.61 5.90
C LYS A 142 -5.80 11.41 7.33
N ALA A 143 -7.07 11.02 7.50
CA ALA A 143 -7.67 10.79 8.80
C ALA A 143 -6.89 9.73 9.62
N MET A 144 -6.54 8.60 9.01
CA MET A 144 -5.76 7.56 9.69
C MET A 144 -4.37 8.06 10.09
N SER A 145 -3.71 8.87 9.24
CA SER A 145 -2.40 9.46 9.58
C SER A 145 -2.48 10.43 10.76
N GLU A 146 -3.57 11.18 10.89
CA GLU A 146 -3.78 12.12 12.01
C GLU A 146 -4.06 11.37 13.31
N ILE A 147 -4.87 10.31 13.27
CA ILE A 147 -5.13 9.43 14.41
C ILE A 147 -3.84 8.74 14.87
N LEU A 148 -3.06 8.16 13.94
CA LEU A 148 -1.76 7.55 14.26
C LEU A 148 -0.80 8.56 14.89
N ALA A 149 -0.73 9.78 14.36
CA ALA A 149 0.13 10.82 14.92
C ALA A 149 -0.27 11.17 16.37
N ALA A 150 -1.57 11.27 16.65
CA ALA A 150 -2.08 11.51 18.00
C ALA A 150 -1.77 10.36 18.97
N MET A 151 -1.91 9.10 18.52
CA MET A 151 -1.56 7.92 19.31
C MET A 151 -0.08 7.87 19.67
N ILE A 152 0.79 8.17 18.69
CA ILE A 152 2.25 8.22 18.91
C ILE A 152 2.60 9.31 19.91
N ALA A 153 2.03 10.53 19.75
CA ALA A 153 2.28 11.62 20.68
C ALA A 153 1.81 11.30 22.11
N ARG A 154 0.64 10.66 22.26
CA ARG A 154 0.12 10.24 23.57
C ARG A 154 1.00 9.18 24.23
N ARG A 155 1.51 8.22 23.44
CA ARG A 155 2.47 7.22 23.92
C ARG A 155 3.75 7.88 24.44
N ASP A 156 4.29 8.82 23.67
CA ASP A 156 5.57 9.47 24.01
C ASP A 156 5.42 10.33 25.27
N MET A 157 4.33 11.11 25.41
CA MET A 157 4.04 11.85 26.65
C MET A 157 3.85 10.93 27.87
N GLY A 158 3.27 9.75 27.69
CA GLY A 158 3.12 8.77 28.78
C GLY A 158 4.47 8.23 29.26
N ALA A 159 5.39 7.97 28.33
CA ALA A 159 6.74 7.52 28.66
C ALA A 159 7.54 8.60 29.42
N ASP A 160 7.34 9.88 29.08
CA ASP A 160 8.01 11.01 29.76
C ASP A 160 7.52 11.24 31.21
N LEU A 161 6.33 10.75 31.57
CA LEU A 161 5.78 10.85 32.92
C LEU A 161 6.20 9.69 33.83
N GLU A 162 6.68 8.58 33.26
CA GLU A 162 7.13 7.38 33.98
C GLU A 162 8.66 7.29 34.14
N GLY A 163 9.43 8.16 33.47
CA GLY A 163 10.90 8.22 33.51
C GLY A 163 11.44 9.36 34.38
#